data_AF-Q8SAQ4-F1
#
_entry.id   AF-Q8SAQ4-F1
#
_cell.length_a   1.000
_cell.length_b   1.000
_cell.length_c   1.000
_cell.angle_alpha   90.00
_cell.angle_beta   90.00
_cell.angle_gamma   90.00
#
_symmetry.space_group_name_H-M   'P 1'
#
loop_
_entity.id
_entity.type
_entity.pdbx_description
1 polymer ?
#
loop_
_entity_poly.entity_id
_entity_poly.type
_entity_poly.pdbx_seq_one_letter_code
_entity_poly.pdbx_strand_id
1 'polypeptide(L)'
;HYPDSIRRTKELEKQGILFVGTGVSGGEEGARYGPSLMPGGHPEAWPHIKDIFQAISAKSGDEPCCDWVGENGAGHYVKMVHNGIEYGDMQLICEAYSLLRTVLGLSNDKCADVFDEWNKGSLDSYLIEITANILRYKDTKDGKGDADTPSLVDKIMDRAQQKGTGKWTVGTSLDMGVPVTLISEAVFARMLSSMKEERVRASEKLSGPSSEFKGNAADFIEAVRQALYASKIVSYAQGYMLFREAAKEYNWNLNYGGIALMWRGGCIIRSAFLGDIRDAFTNDPELENLLLSPYFKKEVAGCSEGWREAVAVAARQGVPIPAFMTALAFFDGYRSATLPANLLQAQRDYFGAHTYERVDKKVGEYFHTNWTGTGGDITSNAYAA
;
A
#
# COMPACT_ATOMS: atom_id res chain seq x y z
N HIS A 1 -18.27 -2.73 -6.89
CA HIS A 1 -17.36 -1.63 -6.52
C HIS A 1 -18.07 -0.74 -5.47
N TYR A 2 -17.37 0.14 -4.74
CA TYR A 2 -18.02 0.92 -3.67
C TYR A 2 -19.10 1.91 -4.13
N PRO A 3 -19.03 2.57 -5.32
CA PRO A 3 -20.08 3.46 -5.81
C PRO A 3 -21.39 2.70 -6.08
N ASP A 4 -21.31 1.44 -6.49
CA ASP A 4 -22.51 0.59 -6.63
C ASP A 4 -23.23 0.41 -5.29
N SER A 5 -22.47 0.36 -4.20
CA SER A 5 -23.02 0.17 -2.84
C SER A 5 -23.62 1.46 -2.33
N ILE A 6 -22.99 2.60 -2.61
CA ILE A 6 -23.59 3.92 -2.36
C ILE A 6 -24.93 4.04 -3.10
N ARG A 7 -24.96 3.71 -4.40
CA ARG A 7 -26.17 3.73 -5.23
C ARG A 7 -27.26 2.81 -4.67
N ARG A 8 -26.92 1.54 -4.39
CA ARG A 8 -27.87 0.54 -3.84
C ARG A 8 -28.42 0.94 -2.48
N THR A 9 -27.59 1.50 -1.60
CA THR A 9 -28.03 1.99 -0.28
C THR A 9 -29.11 3.05 -0.46
N LYS A 10 -28.84 4.08 -1.27
CA LYS A 10 -29.78 5.19 -1.55
C LYS A 10 -31.07 4.74 -2.25
N GLU A 11 -31.01 3.74 -3.12
CA GLU A 11 -32.19 3.21 -3.83
C GLU A 11 -33.11 2.38 -2.94
N LEU A 12 -32.52 1.60 -2.03
CA LEU A 12 -33.26 0.71 -1.12
C LEU A 12 -33.83 1.47 0.09
N GLU A 13 -33.12 2.50 0.56
CA GLU A 13 -33.60 3.38 1.64
C GLU A 13 -34.94 4.05 1.27
N LYS A 14 -35.12 4.49 0.02
CA LYS A 14 -36.39 5.04 -0.49
C LYS A 14 -37.58 4.07 -0.42
N GLN A 15 -37.29 2.78 -0.29
CA GLN A 15 -38.28 1.70 -0.19
C GLN A 15 -38.41 1.18 1.25
N GLY A 16 -37.76 1.81 2.23
CA GLY A 16 -37.71 1.35 3.62
C GLY A 16 -36.91 0.06 3.82
N ILE A 17 -35.99 -0.25 2.90
CA ILE A 17 -35.13 -1.45 2.98
C ILE A 17 -33.72 -1.04 3.43
N LEU A 18 -33.27 -1.61 4.54
CA LEU A 18 -31.93 -1.39 5.08
C LEU A 18 -30.90 -2.23 4.30
N PHE A 19 -29.92 -1.59 3.67
CA PHE A 19 -28.86 -2.25 2.91
C PHE A 19 -27.52 -2.19 3.64
N VAL A 20 -26.77 -3.30 3.62
CA VAL A 20 -25.39 -3.37 4.13
C VAL A 20 -24.49 -4.00 3.07
N GLY A 21 -23.52 -3.24 2.58
CA GLY A 21 -22.41 -3.72 1.78
C GLY A 21 -21.24 -4.10 2.66
N THR A 22 -20.85 -5.38 2.66
CA THR A 22 -19.81 -5.90 3.57
C THR A 22 -18.61 -6.40 2.81
N GLY A 23 -17.45 -5.84 3.14
CA GLY A 23 -16.17 -6.44 2.77
C GLY A 23 -15.92 -7.73 3.53
N VAL A 24 -15.55 -8.81 2.82
CA VAL A 24 -15.18 -10.10 3.44
C VAL A 24 -13.76 -10.46 3.00
N SER A 25 -12.87 -10.77 3.95
CA SER A 25 -11.48 -11.16 3.69
C SER A 25 -11.13 -12.45 4.44
N GLY A 26 -10.14 -13.19 3.94
CA GLY A 26 -9.65 -14.43 4.56
C GLY A 26 -9.56 -15.66 3.64
N GLY A 27 -10.03 -15.55 2.39
CA GLY A 27 -10.11 -16.70 1.49
C GLY A 27 -11.09 -17.76 1.99
N GLU A 28 -10.98 -18.97 1.45
CA GLU A 28 -11.88 -20.09 1.79
C GLU A 28 -11.75 -20.52 3.25
N GLU A 29 -10.51 -20.65 3.74
CA GLU A 29 -10.23 -21.04 5.11
C GLU A 29 -10.70 -19.98 6.12
N GLY A 30 -10.40 -18.71 5.85
CA GLY A 30 -10.91 -17.60 6.68
C GLY A 30 -12.43 -17.56 6.69
N ALA A 31 -13.11 -17.73 5.55
CA ALA A 31 -14.57 -17.79 5.51
C ALA A 31 -15.14 -18.94 6.36
N ARG A 32 -14.43 -20.08 6.47
CA ARG A 32 -14.87 -21.25 7.23
C ARG A 32 -14.70 -21.08 8.74
N TYR A 33 -13.60 -20.46 9.19
CA TYR A 33 -13.19 -20.45 10.60
C TYR A 33 -13.18 -19.08 11.27
N GLY A 34 -13.23 -18.00 10.50
CA GLY A 34 -13.23 -16.63 11.01
C GLY A 34 -12.69 -15.65 9.98
N PRO A 35 -13.55 -14.98 9.18
CA PRO A 35 -13.11 -13.96 8.25
C PRO A 35 -12.94 -12.60 8.95
N SER A 36 -12.24 -11.69 8.29
CA SER A 36 -12.38 -10.26 8.58
C SER A 36 -13.63 -9.72 7.87
N LEU A 37 -14.50 -9.03 8.60
CA LEU A 37 -15.75 -8.48 8.09
C LEU A 37 -15.77 -6.96 8.26
N MET A 38 -16.12 -6.25 7.20
CA MET A 38 -16.08 -4.79 7.11
C MET A 38 -17.46 -4.27 6.67
N PRO A 39 -18.51 -4.34 7.52
CA PRO A 39 -19.86 -3.90 7.18
C PRO A 39 -19.97 -2.38 7.11
N GLY A 40 -20.61 -1.87 6.05
CA GLY A 40 -21.07 -0.48 5.97
C GLY A 40 -22.35 -0.36 5.13
N GLY A 41 -23.10 0.72 5.28
CA GLY A 41 -24.42 0.85 4.67
C GLY A 41 -25.36 1.73 5.48
N HIS A 42 -26.59 1.26 5.70
CA HIS A 42 -27.56 1.94 6.54
C HIS A 42 -27.30 1.65 8.03
N PRO A 43 -27.01 2.65 8.89
CA PRO A 43 -26.61 2.42 10.28
C PRO A 43 -27.64 1.66 11.13
N GLU A 44 -28.94 1.88 10.89
CA GLU A 44 -30.02 1.16 11.60
C GLU A 44 -30.00 -0.36 11.35
N ALA A 45 -29.32 -0.85 10.31
CA ALA A 45 -29.17 -2.28 10.08
C ALA A 45 -28.22 -2.94 11.08
N TRP A 46 -27.24 -2.19 11.62
CA TRP A 46 -26.14 -2.76 12.39
C TRP A 46 -26.60 -3.53 13.64
N PRO A 47 -27.49 -3.01 14.50
CA PRO A 47 -27.97 -3.75 15.68
C PRO A 47 -28.60 -5.10 15.35
N HIS A 48 -29.14 -5.28 14.14
CA HIS A 48 -29.80 -6.53 13.72
C HIS A 48 -28.82 -7.61 13.26
N ILE A 49 -27.62 -7.23 12.80
CA ILE A 49 -26.62 -8.16 12.24
C ILE A 49 -25.35 -8.27 13.09
N LYS A 50 -25.14 -7.34 14.03
CA LYS A 50 -23.94 -7.22 14.85
C LYS A 50 -23.53 -8.54 15.49
N ASP A 51 -24.43 -9.17 16.23
CA ASP A 51 -24.10 -10.37 17.00
C ASP A 51 -23.69 -11.53 16.09
N ILE A 52 -24.35 -11.69 14.95
CA ILE A 52 -24.01 -12.73 13.96
C ILE A 52 -22.63 -12.45 13.37
N PHE A 53 -22.41 -11.22 12.90
CA PHE A 53 -21.18 -10.84 12.22
C PHE A 53 -19.98 -10.92 13.15
N GLN A 54 -20.12 -10.38 14.37
CA GLN A 54 -19.06 -10.47 15.37
C GLN A 54 -18.84 -11.90 15.83
N ALA A 55 -19.88 -12.74 15.98
CA ALA A 55 -19.69 -14.14 16.39
C ALA A 55 -18.91 -14.97 15.37
N ILE A 56 -19.17 -14.79 14.07
CA ILE A 56 -18.52 -15.57 13.01
C ILE A 56 -17.15 -15.02 12.60
N SER A 57 -16.82 -13.76 12.91
CA SER A 57 -15.55 -13.16 12.51
C SER A 57 -14.35 -13.80 13.20
N ALA A 58 -13.16 -13.63 12.62
CA ALA A 58 -11.90 -13.87 13.35
C ALA A 58 -11.87 -13.06 14.65
N LYS A 59 -11.03 -13.51 15.59
CA LYS A 59 -10.77 -12.86 16.87
C LYS A 59 -9.30 -12.48 16.98
N SER A 60 -9.00 -11.30 17.51
CA SER A 60 -7.66 -10.88 17.90
C SER A 60 -7.65 -10.67 19.42
N GLY A 61 -7.14 -11.66 20.16
CA GLY A 61 -7.47 -11.78 21.57
C GLY A 61 -8.98 -12.00 21.74
N ASP A 62 -9.61 -11.20 22.59
CA ASP A 62 -11.07 -11.26 22.81
C ASP A 62 -11.87 -10.37 21.84
N GLU A 63 -11.20 -9.56 21.02
CA GLU A 63 -11.87 -8.58 20.14
C GLU A 63 -12.26 -9.20 18.79
N PRO A 64 -13.51 -9.04 18.31
CA PRO A 64 -13.89 -9.45 16.97
C PRO A 64 -13.20 -8.61 15.90
N CYS A 65 -12.67 -9.24 14.85
CA CYS A 65 -12.21 -8.59 13.62
C CYS A 65 -13.40 -8.18 12.73
N CYS A 66 -14.39 -7.52 13.34
CA CYS A 66 -15.59 -7.00 12.72
C CYS A 66 -16.19 -5.88 13.58
N ASP A 67 -16.38 -4.71 12.97
CA ASP A 67 -17.17 -3.62 13.54
C ASP A 67 -17.81 -2.79 12.43
N TRP A 68 -18.74 -1.90 12.79
CA TRP A 68 -19.35 -0.98 11.84
C TRP A 68 -18.33 -0.02 11.25
N VAL A 69 -18.15 -0.06 9.93
CA VAL A 69 -17.16 0.77 9.23
C VAL A 69 -17.66 2.20 9.03
N GLY A 70 -18.93 2.35 8.65
CA GLY A 70 -19.49 3.64 8.27
C GLY A 70 -20.64 3.51 7.28
N GLU A 71 -21.07 4.65 6.75
CA GLU A 71 -22.27 4.78 5.95
C GLU A 71 -22.10 4.28 4.51
N ASN A 72 -23.22 3.96 3.85
CA ASN A 72 -23.29 3.73 2.41
C ASN A 72 -22.30 2.67 1.88
N GLY A 73 -21.28 3.11 1.13
CA GLY A 73 -20.29 2.24 0.50
C GLY A 73 -19.05 2.00 1.35
N ALA A 74 -18.97 2.52 2.57
CA ALA A 74 -17.76 2.55 3.39
C ALA A 74 -17.14 1.16 3.59
N GLY A 75 -17.95 0.14 3.88
CA GLY A 75 -17.46 -1.23 4.07
C GLY A 75 -16.75 -1.80 2.84
N HIS A 76 -17.32 -1.62 1.65
CA HIS A 76 -16.68 -2.03 0.40
C HIS A 76 -15.49 -1.14 0.00
N TYR A 77 -15.49 0.14 0.42
CA TYR A 77 -14.34 1.03 0.23
C TYR A 77 -13.14 0.57 1.06
N VAL A 78 -13.33 0.30 2.35
CA VAL A 78 -12.29 -0.24 3.23
C VAL A 78 -11.74 -1.56 2.70
N LYS A 79 -12.60 -2.45 2.19
CA LYS A 79 -12.17 -3.69 1.55
C LYS A 79 -11.33 -3.47 0.29
N MET A 80 -11.70 -2.49 -0.54
CA MET A 80 -10.93 -2.13 -1.73
C MET A 80 -9.52 -1.69 -1.34
N VAL A 81 -9.39 -0.76 -0.39
CA VAL A 81 -8.10 -0.27 0.09
C VAL A 81 -7.29 -1.37 0.77
N HIS A 82 -7.91 -2.26 1.55
CA HIS A 82 -7.26 -3.47 2.07
C HIS A 82 -6.58 -4.26 0.93
N ASN A 83 -7.26 -4.49 -0.19
CA ASN A 83 -6.65 -5.20 -1.31
C ASN A 83 -5.57 -4.39 -2.02
N GLY A 84 -5.64 -3.06 -2.03
CA GLY A 84 -4.55 -2.21 -2.48
C GLY A 84 -3.30 -2.39 -1.60
N ILE A 85 -3.46 -2.33 -0.28
CA ILE A 85 -2.39 -2.55 0.70
C ILE A 85 -1.81 -3.97 0.55
N GLU A 86 -2.65 -4.98 0.38
CA GLU A 86 -2.24 -6.36 0.10
C GLU A 86 -1.32 -6.45 -1.13
N TYR A 87 -1.61 -5.69 -2.19
CA TYR A 87 -0.75 -5.64 -3.38
C TYR A 87 0.59 -4.99 -3.07
N GLY A 88 0.59 -3.92 -2.28
CA GLY A 88 1.80 -3.26 -1.79
C GLY A 88 2.68 -4.21 -0.97
N ASP A 89 2.12 -4.85 0.06
CA ASP A 89 2.83 -5.78 0.93
C ASP A 89 3.47 -6.94 0.14
N MET A 90 2.72 -7.55 -0.78
CA MET A 90 3.26 -8.61 -1.65
C MET A 90 4.42 -8.11 -2.52
N GLN A 91 4.30 -6.91 -3.11
CA GLN A 91 5.34 -6.36 -3.98
C GLN A 91 6.61 -6.04 -3.18
N LEU A 92 6.49 -5.47 -1.97
CA LEU A 92 7.62 -5.21 -1.09
C LEU A 92 8.37 -6.49 -0.71
N ILE A 93 7.64 -7.57 -0.43
CA ILE A 93 8.22 -8.89 -0.12
C ILE A 93 8.96 -9.46 -1.34
N CYS A 94 8.36 -9.34 -2.54
CA CYS A 94 9.02 -9.74 -3.80
C CYS A 94 10.32 -8.96 -4.04
N GLU A 95 10.35 -7.67 -3.73
CA GLU A 95 11.54 -6.82 -3.87
C GLU A 95 12.64 -7.22 -2.87
N ALA A 96 12.27 -7.47 -1.61
CA ALA A 96 13.20 -8.02 -0.62
C ALA A 96 13.80 -9.36 -1.08
N TYR A 97 12.95 -10.28 -1.52
CA TYR A 97 13.37 -11.57 -2.09
C TYR A 97 14.31 -11.40 -3.29
N SER A 98 13.99 -10.48 -4.21
CA SER A 98 14.80 -10.18 -5.38
C SER A 98 16.20 -9.70 -4.98
N LEU A 99 16.32 -8.79 -4.01
CA LEU A 99 17.61 -8.32 -3.52
C LEU A 99 18.43 -9.45 -2.89
N LEU A 100 17.81 -10.29 -2.05
CA LEU A 100 18.48 -11.44 -1.44
C LEU A 100 18.99 -12.46 -2.47
N ARG A 101 18.18 -12.76 -3.51
CA ARG A 101 18.58 -13.69 -4.58
C ARG A 101 19.62 -13.11 -5.52
N THR A 102 19.44 -11.86 -5.97
CA THR A 102 20.23 -11.29 -7.08
C THR A 102 21.49 -10.57 -6.62
N VAL A 103 21.43 -9.86 -5.48
CA VAL A 103 22.58 -9.10 -4.96
C VAL A 103 23.47 -10.00 -4.10
N LEU A 104 22.88 -10.84 -3.25
CA LEU A 104 23.63 -11.73 -2.35
C LEU A 104 23.77 -13.16 -2.85
N GLY A 105 23.06 -13.56 -3.91
CA GLY A 105 23.14 -14.92 -4.44
C GLY A 105 22.58 -15.99 -3.50
N LEU A 106 21.72 -15.64 -2.54
CA LEU A 106 21.17 -16.61 -1.60
C LEU A 106 20.31 -17.66 -2.32
N SER A 107 20.33 -18.90 -1.80
CA SER A 107 19.39 -19.93 -2.23
C SER A 107 17.99 -19.67 -1.65
N ASN A 108 16.95 -20.30 -2.22
CA ASN A 108 15.59 -20.20 -1.67
C ASN A 108 15.50 -20.64 -0.21
N ASP A 109 16.18 -21.72 0.16
CA ASP A 109 16.18 -22.20 1.54
C ASP A 109 16.83 -21.18 2.50
N LYS A 110 17.86 -20.44 2.04
CA LYS A 110 18.48 -19.36 2.82
C LYS A 110 17.62 -18.10 2.87
N CYS A 111 16.95 -17.74 1.78
CA CYS A 111 15.93 -16.69 1.82
C CYS A 111 14.80 -17.05 2.81
N ALA A 112 14.37 -18.31 2.83
CA ALA A 112 13.37 -18.79 3.79
C ALA A 112 13.84 -18.64 5.23
N ASP A 113 15.09 -19.01 5.54
CA ASP A 113 15.70 -18.80 6.87
C ASP A 113 15.64 -17.31 7.29
N VAL A 114 15.91 -16.40 6.35
CA VAL A 114 15.85 -14.94 6.57
C VAL A 114 14.41 -14.47 6.84
N PHE A 115 13.44 -14.90 6.03
CA PHE A 115 12.03 -14.54 6.23
C PHE A 115 11.47 -15.13 7.53
N ASP A 116 11.84 -16.36 7.91
CA ASP A 116 11.49 -16.96 9.19
C ASP A 116 12.02 -16.12 10.37
N GLU A 117 13.25 -15.60 10.27
CA GLU A 117 13.82 -14.73 11.29
C GLU A 117 13.10 -13.38 11.35
N TRP A 118 12.82 -12.77 10.20
CA TRP A 118 12.05 -11.51 10.14
C TRP A 118 10.65 -11.66 10.72
N ASN A 119 10.02 -12.82 10.58
CA ASN A 119 8.68 -13.10 11.11
C ASN A 119 8.63 -13.18 12.64
N LYS A 120 9.77 -13.26 13.33
CA LYS A 120 9.83 -13.25 14.80
C LYS A 120 9.90 -11.83 15.38
N GLY A 121 10.05 -10.81 14.52
CA GLY A 121 10.24 -9.42 14.90
C GLY A 121 9.14 -8.49 14.39
N SER A 122 9.51 -7.25 14.04
CA SER A 122 8.57 -6.21 13.62
C SER A 122 7.82 -6.50 12.31
N LEU A 123 8.26 -7.53 11.57
CA LEU A 123 7.65 -7.97 10.32
C LEU A 123 6.71 -9.18 10.50
N ASP A 124 6.45 -9.61 11.74
CA ASP A 124 5.49 -10.69 12.05
C ASP A 124 4.15 -10.47 11.32
N SER A 125 3.93 -11.31 10.31
CA SER A 125 2.76 -11.24 9.45
C SER A 125 2.54 -12.52 8.68
N TYR A 126 1.28 -12.77 8.33
CA TYR A 126 0.92 -13.94 7.53
C TYR A 126 1.64 -14.00 6.18
N LEU A 127 1.82 -12.85 5.51
CA LEU A 127 2.48 -12.81 4.21
C LEU A 127 3.97 -13.17 4.30
N ILE A 128 4.65 -12.81 5.38
CA ILE A 128 6.05 -13.20 5.62
C ILE A 128 6.14 -14.70 5.92
N GLU A 129 5.25 -15.20 6.79
CA GLU A 129 5.14 -16.63 7.12
C GLU A 129 4.96 -17.51 5.87
N ILE A 130 3.95 -17.21 5.04
CA ILE A 130 3.72 -18.01 3.82
C ILE A 130 4.86 -17.86 2.82
N THR A 131 5.57 -16.73 2.80
CA THR A 131 6.73 -16.55 1.92
C THR A 131 7.84 -17.52 2.29
N ALA A 132 8.17 -17.66 3.57
CA ALA A 132 9.15 -18.65 4.01
C ALA A 132 8.72 -20.08 3.63
N ASN A 133 7.45 -20.43 3.86
CA ASN A 133 6.89 -21.73 3.49
C ASN A 133 6.97 -22.00 1.97
N ILE A 134 6.63 -21.01 1.13
CA ILE A 134 6.68 -21.12 -0.33
C ILE A 134 8.10 -21.34 -0.82
N LEU A 135 9.08 -20.62 -0.26
CA LEU A 135 10.48 -20.72 -0.66
C LEU A 135 11.08 -22.11 -0.36
N ARG A 136 10.62 -22.77 0.72
CA ARG A 136 11.03 -24.14 1.07
C ARG A 136 10.33 -25.21 0.24
N TYR A 137 9.18 -24.90 -0.35
CA TYR A 137 8.36 -25.88 -1.06
C TYR A 137 9.08 -26.40 -2.31
N LYS A 138 9.34 -27.71 -2.34
CA LYS A 138 10.03 -28.37 -3.46
C LYS A 138 9.06 -28.72 -4.59
N ASP A 139 9.57 -28.83 -5.82
CA ASP A 139 8.80 -29.21 -7.02
C ASP A 139 8.47 -30.72 -7.02
N THR A 140 7.68 -31.12 -6.04
CA THR A 140 7.22 -32.49 -5.81
C THR A 140 5.76 -32.49 -5.36
N LYS A 141 5.09 -33.66 -5.42
CA LYS A 141 3.67 -33.76 -5.09
C LYS A 141 3.34 -33.37 -3.65
N ASP A 142 4.26 -33.60 -2.72
CA ASP A 142 4.09 -33.33 -1.29
C ASP A 142 4.93 -32.13 -0.80
N GLY A 143 5.61 -31.44 -1.71
CA GLY A 143 6.44 -30.27 -1.41
C GLY A 143 7.75 -30.58 -0.68
N LYS A 144 8.09 -31.86 -0.54
CA LYS A 144 9.31 -32.32 0.15
C LYS A 144 10.37 -32.76 -0.84
N GLY A 145 11.62 -32.64 -0.43
CA GLY A 145 12.78 -33.03 -1.22
C GLY A 145 14.07 -32.74 -0.45
N ASP A 146 15.18 -33.20 -0.99
CA ASP A 146 16.51 -32.88 -0.49
C ASP A 146 17.00 -31.51 -1.02
N ALA A 147 18.27 -31.18 -0.75
CA ALA A 147 18.88 -29.93 -1.17
C ALA A 147 19.03 -29.80 -2.70
N ASP A 148 19.05 -30.93 -3.43
CA ASP A 148 19.21 -30.96 -4.88
C ASP A 148 17.85 -30.88 -5.62
N THR A 149 16.75 -31.06 -4.89
CA THR A 149 15.40 -30.94 -5.43
C THR A 149 15.07 -29.46 -5.69
N PRO A 150 14.71 -29.05 -6.93
CA PRO A 150 14.37 -27.67 -7.23
C PRO A 150 13.20 -27.15 -6.39
N SER A 151 13.26 -25.89 -5.95
CA SER A 151 12.10 -25.24 -5.34
C SER A 151 11.02 -24.95 -6.39
N LEU A 152 9.76 -25.20 -6.05
CA LEU A 152 8.63 -25.00 -6.97
C LEU A 152 8.53 -23.54 -7.44
N VAL A 153 8.86 -22.58 -6.57
CA VAL A 153 8.82 -21.15 -6.89
C VAL A 153 9.65 -20.77 -8.12
N ASP A 154 10.79 -21.43 -8.35
CA ASP A 154 11.65 -21.16 -9.50
C ASP A 154 11.06 -21.72 -10.82
N LYS A 155 10.02 -22.55 -10.74
CA LYS A 155 9.27 -23.10 -11.90
C LYS A 155 8.00 -22.31 -12.22
N ILE A 156 7.56 -21.43 -11.31
CA ILE A 156 6.36 -20.63 -11.52
C ILE A 156 6.65 -19.52 -12.54
N MET A 157 5.77 -19.39 -13.54
CA MET A 157 5.85 -18.31 -14.52
C MET A 157 5.70 -16.95 -13.83
N ASP A 158 6.64 -16.04 -14.08
CA ASP A 158 6.70 -14.66 -13.53
C ASP A 158 5.71 -13.72 -14.24
N ARG A 159 4.42 -14.09 -14.24
CA ARG A 159 3.30 -13.30 -14.78
C ARG A 159 2.21 -13.18 -13.73
N ALA A 160 2.28 -12.12 -12.93
CA ALA A 160 1.32 -11.87 -11.88
C ALA A 160 -0.03 -11.44 -12.46
N GLN A 161 -1.07 -12.24 -12.19
CA GLN A 161 -2.44 -11.87 -12.52
C GLN A 161 -3.03 -10.92 -11.47
N GLN A 162 -4.13 -10.25 -11.84
CA GLN A 162 -4.90 -9.41 -10.94
C GLN A 162 -6.38 -9.42 -11.30
N LYS A 163 -7.25 -9.41 -10.27
CA LYS A 163 -8.71 -9.37 -10.43
C LYS A 163 -9.30 -7.95 -10.51
N GLY A 164 -8.44 -6.92 -10.53
CA GLY A 164 -8.83 -5.51 -10.72
C GLY A 164 -9.02 -4.69 -9.45
N THR A 165 -9.14 -5.29 -8.27
CA THR A 165 -9.37 -4.57 -7.00
C THR A 165 -8.22 -3.62 -6.61
N GLY A 166 -6.97 -4.01 -6.85
CA GLY A 166 -5.82 -3.12 -6.70
C GLY A 166 -5.89 -1.89 -7.63
N LYS A 167 -6.34 -2.08 -8.88
CA LYS A 167 -6.53 -0.96 -9.83
C LYS A 167 -7.60 0.02 -9.36
N TRP A 168 -8.65 -0.46 -8.70
CA TRP A 168 -9.68 0.42 -8.15
C TRP A 168 -9.12 1.35 -7.08
N THR A 169 -8.27 0.84 -6.17
CA THR A 169 -7.59 1.70 -5.18
C THR A 169 -6.78 2.80 -5.85
N VAL A 170 -6.01 2.44 -6.89
CA VAL A 170 -5.20 3.41 -7.66
C VAL A 170 -6.08 4.42 -8.37
N GLY A 171 -7.12 3.97 -9.09
CA GLY A 171 -8.07 4.86 -9.78
C GLY A 171 -8.72 5.85 -8.81
N THR A 172 -9.23 5.37 -7.68
CA THR A 172 -9.80 6.22 -6.64
C THR A 172 -8.79 7.21 -6.07
N SER A 173 -7.53 6.81 -5.89
CA SER A 173 -6.51 7.74 -5.40
C SER A 173 -6.23 8.88 -6.37
N LEU A 174 -6.28 8.61 -7.68
CA LEU A 174 -6.16 9.63 -8.72
C LEU A 174 -7.37 10.56 -8.73
N ASP A 175 -8.58 10.00 -8.66
CA ASP A 175 -9.83 10.77 -8.62
C ASP A 175 -9.89 11.71 -7.39
N MET A 176 -9.36 11.26 -6.25
CA MET A 176 -9.34 12.02 -4.99
C MET A 176 -8.09 12.91 -4.83
N GLY A 177 -7.13 12.88 -5.75
CA GLY A 177 -5.88 13.65 -5.63
C GLY A 177 -4.98 13.23 -4.46
N VAL A 178 -5.04 11.95 -4.04
CA VAL A 178 -4.24 11.42 -2.93
C VAL A 178 -3.03 10.64 -3.46
N PRO A 179 -1.80 10.95 -3.03
CA PRO A 179 -0.57 10.31 -3.54
C PRO A 179 -0.36 8.89 -2.97
N VAL A 180 -1.12 7.92 -3.45
CA VAL A 180 -0.98 6.49 -3.08
C VAL A 180 0.02 5.79 -4.01
N THR A 181 1.27 6.24 -3.94
CA THR A 181 2.32 5.89 -4.91
C THR A 181 2.77 4.43 -4.83
N LEU A 182 2.87 3.85 -3.63
CA LEU A 182 3.38 2.48 -3.46
C LEU A 182 2.42 1.44 -4.03
N ILE A 183 1.13 1.56 -3.72
CA ILE A 183 0.10 0.66 -4.27
C ILE A 183 0.02 0.81 -5.80
N SER A 184 0.22 2.03 -6.31
CA SER A 184 0.28 2.30 -7.75
C SER A 184 1.43 1.54 -8.41
N GLU A 185 2.65 1.63 -7.87
CA GLU A 185 3.80 0.88 -8.36
C GLU A 185 3.60 -0.64 -8.24
N ALA A 186 2.98 -1.13 -7.17
CA ALA A 186 2.65 -2.54 -7.04
C ALA A 186 1.67 -3.02 -8.13
N VAL A 187 0.72 -2.18 -8.53
CA VAL A 187 -0.19 -2.48 -9.66
C VAL A 187 0.57 -2.47 -10.99
N PHE A 188 1.45 -1.49 -11.22
CA PHE A 188 2.26 -1.42 -12.44
C PHE A 188 3.29 -2.54 -12.53
N ALA A 189 3.92 -2.96 -11.43
CA ALA A 189 4.83 -4.09 -11.39
C ALA A 189 4.16 -5.39 -11.87
N ARG A 190 2.88 -5.61 -11.49
CA ARG A 190 2.10 -6.74 -12.02
C ARG A 190 1.86 -6.63 -13.53
N MET A 191 1.54 -5.43 -14.03
CA MET A 191 1.39 -5.20 -15.47
C MET A 191 2.71 -5.45 -16.22
N LEU A 192 3.83 -4.95 -15.70
CA LEU A 192 5.17 -5.17 -16.25
C LEU A 192 5.52 -6.66 -16.29
N SER A 193 5.19 -7.42 -15.23
CA SER A 193 5.40 -8.87 -15.21
C SER A 193 4.63 -9.58 -16.32
N SER A 194 3.44 -9.10 -16.68
CA SER A 194 2.60 -9.67 -17.74
C SER A 194 3.20 -9.50 -19.14
N MET A 195 4.08 -8.50 -19.34
CA MET A 195 4.81 -8.26 -20.59
C MET A 195 6.00 -9.22 -20.76
N LYS A 196 5.85 -10.50 -20.40
CA LYS A 196 6.96 -11.46 -20.28
C LYS A 196 7.73 -11.64 -21.60
N GLU A 197 7.05 -11.88 -22.70
CA GLU A 197 7.68 -12.09 -24.01
C GLU A 197 8.47 -10.85 -24.45
N GLU A 198 7.97 -9.67 -24.13
CA GLU A 198 8.65 -8.41 -24.41
C GLU A 198 9.89 -8.24 -23.53
N ARG A 199 9.79 -8.52 -22.23
CA ARG A 199 10.94 -8.49 -21.31
C ARG A 199 12.04 -9.47 -21.72
N VAL A 200 11.69 -10.67 -22.18
CA VAL A 200 12.67 -11.64 -22.70
C VAL A 200 13.43 -11.04 -23.89
N ARG A 201 12.72 -10.53 -24.91
CA ARG A 201 13.36 -9.87 -26.06
C ARG A 201 14.19 -8.64 -25.66
N ALA A 202 13.75 -7.89 -24.66
CA ALA A 202 14.46 -6.71 -24.16
C ALA A 202 15.78 -7.11 -23.46
N SER A 203 15.79 -8.20 -22.70
CA SER A 203 16.99 -8.68 -21.99
C SER A 203 18.15 -9.07 -22.90
N GLU A 204 17.86 -9.42 -24.16
CA GLU A 204 18.89 -9.73 -25.18
C GLU A 204 19.53 -8.48 -25.78
N LYS A 205 18.92 -7.29 -25.60
CA LYS A 205 19.28 -6.05 -26.29
C LYS A 205 19.70 -4.92 -25.35
N LEU A 206 19.20 -4.92 -24.13
CA LEU A 206 19.47 -3.89 -23.13
C LEU A 206 20.47 -4.42 -22.11
N SER A 207 21.59 -3.72 -21.92
CA SER A 207 22.59 -4.05 -20.91
C SER A 207 22.24 -3.41 -19.56
N GLY A 208 22.62 -4.09 -18.48
CA GLY A 208 22.59 -3.58 -17.11
C GLY A 208 23.99 -3.51 -16.50
N PRO A 209 24.12 -2.99 -15.26
CA PRO A 209 25.37 -3.06 -14.52
C PRO A 209 25.77 -4.52 -14.23
N SER A 210 27.08 -4.76 -14.11
CA SER A 210 27.66 -6.11 -13.92
C SER A 210 28.59 -6.20 -12.70
N SER A 211 28.69 -5.13 -11.91
CA SER A 211 29.56 -5.08 -10.75
C SER A 211 29.03 -5.94 -9.60
N GLU A 212 29.83 -6.86 -9.09
CA GLU A 212 29.48 -7.63 -7.89
C GLU A 212 29.30 -6.73 -6.66
N PHE A 213 28.37 -7.09 -5.78
CA PHE A 213 28.25 -6.47 -4.46
C PHE A 213 29.43 -6.89 -3.57
N LYS A 214 30.14 -5.91 -3.02
CA LYS A 214 31.34 -6.12 -2.18
C LYS A 214 31.12 -5.85 -0.69
N GLY A 215 29.88 -5.57 -0.29
CA GLY A 215 29.55 -5.29 1.11
C GLY A 215 29.38 -6.57 1.95
N ASN A 216 29.15 -6.38 3.24
CA ASN A 216 28.86 -7.48 4.16
C ASN A 216 27.42 -7.98 3.93
N ALA A 217 27.25 -9.30 3.78
CA ALA A 217 25.96 -9.91 3.50
C ALA A 217 24.95 -9.76 4.66
N ALA A 218 25.39 -9.88 5.92
CA ALA A 218 24.52 -9.75 7.09
C ALA A 218 24.02 -8.30 7.25
N ASP A 219 24.91 -7.32 7.08
CA ASP A 219 24.54 -5.91 7.12
C ASP A 219 23.54 -5.57 6.01
N PHE A 220 23.72 -6.14 4.81
CA PHE A 220 22.79 -5.92 3.71
C PHE A 220 21.43 -6.61 3.92
N ILE A 221 21.40 -7.81 4.52
CA ILE A 221 20.14 -8.47 4.91
C ILE A 221 19.37 -7.57 5.88
N GLU A 222 20.03 -7.00 6.88
CA GLU A 222 19.40 -6.07 7.82
C GLU A 222 18.94 -4.78 7.12
N ALA A 223 19.72 -4.24 6.19
CA ALA A 223 19.32 -3.09 5.38
C ALA A 223 18.04 -3.36 4.58
N VAL A 224 17.92 -4.54 3.96
CA VAL A 224 16.71 -4.97 3.24
C VAL A 224 15.52 -5.13 4.19
N ARG A 225 15.74 -5.68 5.40
CA ARG A 225 14.68 -5.78 6.42
C ARG A 225 14.14 -4.41 6.82
N GLN A 226 15.04 -3.45 7.08
CA GLN A 226 14.68 -2.07 7.41
C GLN A 226 13.95 -1.38 6.25
N ALA A 227 14.41 -1.58 5.02
CA ALA A 227 13.75 -1.07 3.82
C ALA A 227 12.32 -1.61 3.66
N LEU A 228 12.15 -2.91 3.86
CA LEU A 228 10.85 -3.60 3.82
C LEU A 228 9.90 -3.02 4.87
N TYR A 229 10.36 -2.90 6.11
CA TYR A 229 9.52 -2.41 7.21
C TYR A 229 9.15 -0.92 7.06
N ALA A 230 10.10 -0.05 6.73
CA ALA A 230 9.84 1.38 6.52
C ALA A 230 8.91 1.62 5.32
N SER A 231 9.11 0.89 4.22
CA SER A 231 8.26 0.99 3.03
C SER A 231 6.84 0.48 3.29
N LYS A 232 6.70 -0.57 4.11
CA LYS A 232 5.40 -1.04 4.59
C LYS A 232 4.67 0.05 5.36
N ILE A 233 5.35 0.72 6.31
CA ILE A 233 4.77 1.86 7.05
C ILE A 233 4.24 2.93 6.09
N VAL A 234 5.02 3.29 5.06
CA VAL A 234 4.60 4.27 4.04
C VAL A 234 3.34 3.81 3.28
N SER A 235 3.27 2.55 2.86
CA SER A 235 2.08 2.03 2.16
C SER A 235 0.81 2.16 2.99
N TYR A 236 0.88 1.84 4.29
CA TYR A 236 -0.27 1.98 5.19
C TYR A 236 -0.59 3.44 5.45
N ALA A 237 0.41 4.31 5.64
CA ALA A 237 0.19 5.75 5.77
C ALA A 237 -0.58 6.31 4.55
N GLN A 238 -0.18 5.94 3.34
CA GLN A 238 -0.87 6.32 2.11
C GLN A 238 -2.31 5.75 2.04
N GLY A 239 -2.52 4.50 2.46
CA GLY A 239 -3.87 3.92 2.55
C GLY A 239 -4.79 4.66 3.51
N TYR A 240 -4.28 5.10 4.66
CA TYR A 240 -5.06 5.88 5.63
C TYR A 240 -5.29 7.33 5.19
N MET A 241 -4.36 7.93 4.44
CA MET A 241 -4.62 9.21 3.77
C MET A 241 -5.82 9.11 2.82
N LEU A 242 -5.95 7.99 2.11
CA LEU A 242 -7.07 7.74 1.21
C LEU A 242 -8.39 7.58 1.97
N PHE A 243 -8.40 6.92 3.12
CA PHE A 243 -9.58 6.87 4.00
C PHE A 243 -9.99 8.24 4.50
N ARG A 244 -9.02 9.06 4.91
CA ARG A 244 -9.28 10.42 5.39
C ARG A 244 -9.93 11.30 4.31
N GLU A 245 -9.47 11.19 3.07
CA GLU A 245 -10.06 11.95 1.97
C GLU A 245 -11.46 11.44 1.60
N ALA A 246 -11.65 10.12 1.58
CA ALA A 246 -12.97 9.53 1.35
C ALA A 246 -13.99 9.88 2.44
N ALA A 247 -13.55 9.95 3.71
CA ALA A 247 -14.40 10.38 4.82
C ALA A 247 -14.92 11.81 4.62
N LYS A 248 -14.07 12.73 4.14
CA LYS A 248 -14.47 14.11 3.81
C LYS A 248 -15.42 14.15 2.61
N GLU A 249 -15.04 13.53 1.50
CA GLU A 249 -15.78 13.56 0.24
C GLU A 249 -17.20 12.97 0.38
N TYR A 250 -17.32 11.86 1.12
CA TYR A 250 -18.60 11.15 1.27
C TYR A 250 -19.31 11.40 2.60
N ASN A 251 -18.75 12.26 3.45
CA ASN A 251 -19.23 12.53 4.81
C ASN A 251 -19.45 11.24 5.61
N TRP A 252 -18.45 10.35 5.60
CA TRP A 252 -18.46 9.08 6.33
C TRP A 252 -17.78 9.23 7.69
N ASN A 253 -18.37 8.61 8.71
CA ASN A 253 -17.80 8.56 10.05
C ASN A 253 -16.92 7.31 10.21
N LEU A 254 -15.74 7.32 9.60
CA LEU A 254 -14.83 6.17 9.61
C LEU A 254 -14.11 6.04 10.95
N ASN A 255 -14.18 4.86 11.56
CA ASN A 255 -13.37 4.51 12.74
C ASN A 255 -12.01 3.94 12.30
N TYR A 256 -10.99 4.80 12.18
CA TYR A 256 -9.65 4.40 11.72
C TYR A 256 -9.00 3.32 12.61
N GLY A 257 -9.09 3.46 13.94
CA GLY A 257 -8.60 2.44 14.87
C GLY A 257 -9.37 1.11 14.73
N GLY A 258 -10.69 1.18 14.54
CA GLY A 258 -11.54 0.02 14.27
C GLY A 258 -11.21 -0.68 12.96
N ILE A 259 -10.87 0.07 11.90
CA ILE A 259 -10.40 -0.48 10.63
C ILE A 259 -9.11 -1.29 10.83
N ALA A 260 -8.14 -0.73 11.57
CA ALA A 260 -6.91 -1.46 11.92
C ALA A 260 -7.22 -2.77 12.68
N LEU A 261 -8.11 -2.70 13.68
CA LEU A 261 -8.56 -3.86 14.45
C LEU A 261 -9.19 -4.94 13.56
N MET A 262 -10.08 -4.56 12.64
CA MET A 262 -10.70 -5.49 11.70
C MET A 262 -9.69 -6.22 10.82
N TRP A 263 -8.51 -5.66 10.59
CA TRP A 263 -7.45 -6.28 9.81
C TRP A 263 -6.46 -7.11 10.64
N ARG A 264 -6.50 -7.05 11.99
CA ARG A 264 -5.54 -7.79 12.85
C ARG A 264 -5.67 -9.31 12.75
N GLY A 265 -6.81 -9.82 12.28
CA GLY A 265 -7.08 -11.25 12.13
C GLY A 265 -8.03 -11.52 10.96
N GLY A 266 -8.06 -12.76 10.51
CA GLY A 266 -9.00 -13.24 9.48
C GLY A 266 -8.77 -12.69 8.07
N CYS A 267 -7.89 -11.71 7.85
CA CYS A 267 -7.54 -11.21 6.51
C CYS A 267 -6.13 -11.59 6.07
N ILE A 268 -5.78 -11.28 4.82
CA ILE A 268 -4.47 -11.60 4.23
C ILE A 268 -3.35 -10.73 4.80
N ILE A 269 -3.63 -9.44 5.03
CA ILE A 269 -2.62 -8.49 5.54
C ILE A 269 -2.44 -8.53 7.06
N ARG A 270 -2.98 -9.55 7.74
CA ARG A 270 -2.93 -9.65 9.21
C ARG A 270 -1.49 -9.68 9.70
N SER A 271 -1.20 -8.87 10.71
CA SER A 271 0.15 -8.66 11.24
C SER A 271 0.12 -8.00 12.62
N ALA A 272 1.18 -8.19 13.40
CA ALA A 272 1.36 -7.50 14.69
C ALA A 272 1.33 -5.97 14.54
N PHE A 273 1.90 -5.49 13.43
CA PHE A 273 1.94 -4.09 12.98
C PHE A 273 0.58 -3.35 13.00
N LEU A 274 -0.54 -4.06 12.81
CA LEU A 274 -1.87 -3.46 12.82
C LEU A 274 -2.34 -3.06 14.24
N GLY A 275 -1.78 -3.70 15.28
CA GLY A 275 -1.99 -3.27 16.66
C GLY A 275 -1.44 -1.87 16.90
N ASP A 276 -0.26 -1.58 16.36
CA ASP A 276 0.39 -0.27 16.48
C ASP A 276 -0.41 0.84 15.77
N ILE A 277 -1.03 0.52 14.62
CA ILE A 277 -1.92 1.45 13.91
C ILE A 277 -3.18 1.75 14.74
N ARG A 278 -3.80 0.72 15.32
CA ARG A 278 -4.95 0.89 16.22
C ARG A 278 -4.57 1.81 17.38
N ASP A 279 -3.43 1.56 18.01
CA ASP A 279 -2.98 2.32 19.17
C ASP A 279 -2.64 3.78 18.80
N ALA A 280 -2.09 4.02 17.61
CA ALA A 280 -1.86 5.38 17.10
C ALA A 280 -3.17 6.19 17.02
N PHE A 281 -4.22 5.63 16.41
CA PHE A 281 -5.53 6.31 16.31
C PHE A 281 -6.34 6.29 17.61
N THR A 282 -6.06 5.36 18.53
CA THR A 282 -6.67 5.38 19.87
C THR A 282 -6.11 6.54 20.69
N ASN A 283 -4.81 6.80 20.57
CA ASN A 283 -4.15 7.91 21.26
C ASN A 283 -4.44 9.27 20.63
N ASP A 284 -4.59 9.32 19.30
CA ASP A 284 -4.94 10.52 18.54
C ASP A 284 -5.94 10.19 17.42
N PRO A 285 -7.26 10.30 17.69
CA PRO A 285 -8.29 10.00 16.68
C PRO A 285 -8.25 10.93 15.46
N GLU A 286 -7.68 12.12 15.60
CA GLU A 286 -7.57 13.14 14.54
C GLU A 286 -6.20 13.09 13.85
N LEU A 287 -5.42 12.03 14.07
CA LEU A 287 -4.09 11.85 13.50
C LEU A 287 -4.13 12.02 11.98
N GLU A 288 -3.46 13.05 11.49
CA GLU A 288 -3.46 13.39 10.07
C GLU A 288 -2.78 12.33 9.20
N ASN A 289 -1.69 11.76 9.71
CA ASN A 289 -0.89 10.77 9.01
C ASN A 289 -0.18 9.85 9.99
N LEU A 290 -0.14 8.55 9.70
CA LEU A 290 0.53 7.55 10.53
C LEU A 290 2.00 7.89 10.81
N LEU A 291 2.71 8.47 9.84
CA LEU A 291 4.12 8.87 9.98
C LEU A 291 4.36 9.93 11.07
N LEU A 292 3.32 10.64 11.49
CA LEU A 292 3.40 11.66 12.54
C LEU A 292 3.20 11.09 13.95
N SER A 293 2.68 9.86 14.07
CA SER A 293 2.55 9.22 15.38
C SER A 293 3.93 8.95 16.01
N PRO A 294 4.06 9.02 17.35
CA PRO A 294 5.35 8.81 18.01
C PRO A 294 6.02 7.46 17.70
N TYR A 295 5.22 6.39 17.60
CA TYR A 295 5.72 5.05 17.30
C TYR A 295 6.29 4.96 15.88
N PHE A 296 5.48 5.26 14.85
CA PHE A 296 5.94 5.13 13.46
C PHE A 296 7.06 6.11 13.11
N LYS A 297 7.06 7.30 13.72
CA LYS A 297 8.18 8.25 13.59
C LYS A 297 9.49 7.62 14.07
N LYS A 298 9.48 6.95 15.22
CA LYS A 298 10.65 6.28 15.78
C LYS A 298 11.09 5.11 14.90
N GLU A 299 10.16 4.26 14.47
CA GLU A 299 10.46 3.09 13.65
C GLU A 299 11.07 3.48 12.29
N VAL A 300 10.49 4.47 11.60
CA VAL A 300 11.03 4.96 10.32
C VAL A 300 12.40 5.61 10.50
N ALA A 301 12.60 6.38 11.58
CA ALA A 301 13.91 6.95 11.89
C ALA A 301 14.97 5.87 12.12
N GLY A 302 14.62 4.80 12.86
CA GLY A 302 15.50 3.66 13.12
C GLY A 302 15.84 2.84 11.88
N CYS A 303 14.98 2.87 10.84
CA CYS A 303 15.20 2.16 9.58
C CYS A 303 15.87 3.01 8.50
N SER A 304 16.09 4.31 8.72
CA SER A 304 16.42 5.24 7.63
C SER A 304 17.73 4.93 6.91
N GLU A 305 18.76 4.50 7.64
CA GLU A 305 20.06 4.19 7.06
C GLU A 305 20.00 2.93 6.19
N GLY A 306 19.53 1.80 6.74
CA GLY A 306 19.39 0.56 5.98
C GLY A 306 18.42 0.69 4.81
N TRP A 307 17.35 1.46 4.97
CA TRP A 307 16.41 1.73 3.88
C TRP A 307 17.07 2.42 2.70
N ARG A 308 17.87 3.47 2.95
CA ARG A 308 18.61 4.19 1.91
C ARG A 308 19.70 3.32 1.29
N GLU A 309 20.39 2.53 2.09
CA GLU A 309 21.43 1.62 1.60
C GLU A 309 20.84 0.57 0.66
N ALA A 310 19.73 -0.08 1.04
CA ALA A 310 19.04 -1.04 0.18
C ALA A 310 18.64 -0.42 -1.17
N VAL A 311 18.08 0.80 -1.16
CA VAL A 311 17.69 1.51 -2.38
C VAL A 311 18.91 1.87 -3.24
N ALA A 312 19.97 2.37 -2.62
CA ALA A 312 21.19 2.77 -3.32
C ALA A 312 21.90 1.57 -3.95
N VAL A 313 22.03 0.46 -3.23
CA VAL A 313 22.62 -0.77 -3.74
C VAL A 313 21.78 -1.32 -4.89
N ALA A 314 20.46 -1.43 -4.73
CA ALA A 314 19.59 -1.94 -5.78
C ALA A 314 19.72 -1.13 -7.08
N ALA A 315 19.73 0.21 -6.98
CA ALA A 315 19.91 1.08 -8.14
C ALA A 315 21.27 0.87 -8.82
N ARG A 316 22.36 0.75 -8.05
CA ARG A 316 23.72 0.48 -8.58
C ARG A 316 23.83 -0.92 -9.20
N GLN A 317 23.12 -1.89 -8.65
CA GLN A 317 23.09 -3.29 -9.08
C GLN A 317 22.06 -3.56 -10.19
N GLY A 318 21.26 -2.57 -10.58
CA GLY A 318 20.24 -2.73 -11.61
C GLY A 318 19.09 -3.65 -11.22
N VAL A 319 18.82 -3.81 -9.92
CA VAL A 319 17.72 -4.63 -9.41
C VAL A 319 16.46 -3.77 -9.27
N PRO A 320 15.35 -4.11 -9.96
CA PRO A 320 14.14 -3.29 -9.91
C PRO A 320 13.44 -3.45 -8.55
N ILE A 321 13.28 -2.33 -7.86
CA ILE A 321 12.61 -2.21 -6.55
C ILE A 321 11.64 -1.01 -6.50
N PRO A 322 10.65 -0.96 -7.42
CA PRO A 322 9.80 0.23 -7.58
C PRO A 322 9.05 0.62 -6.30
N ALA A 323 8.60 -0.35 -5.49
CA ALA A 323 7.88 -0.07 -4.26
C ALA A 323 8.79 0.51 -3.16
N PHE A 324 10.02 0.00 -2.98
CA PHE A 324 11.00 0.61 -2.07
C PHE A 324 11.41 2.01 -2.50
N MET A 325 11.67 2.22 -3.79
CA MET A 325 12.07 3.53 -4.32
C MET A 325 10.97 4.57 -4.14
N THR A 326 9.73 4.24 -4.50
CA THR A 326 8.62 5.20 -4.40
C THR A 326 8.24 5.49 -2.96
N ALA A 327 8.38 4.52 -2.04
CA ALA A 327 8.15 4.76 -0.63
C ALA A 327 9.17 5.74 -0.04
N LEU A 328 10.46 5.58 -0.39
CA LEU A 328 11.51 6.50 0.06
C LEU A 328 11.30 7.90 -0.53
N ALA A 329 10.98 7.99 -1.82
CA ALA A 329 10.67 9.24 -2.49
C ALA A 329 9.46 9.94 -1.88
N PHE A 330 8.38 9.20 -1.57
CA PHE A 330 7.22 9.75 -0.86
C PHE A 330 7.60 10.25 0.53
N PHE A 331 8.35 9.48 1.31
CA PHE A 331 8.77 9.89 2.66
C PHE A 331 9.61 11.17 2.63
N ASP A 332 10.61 11.23 1.75
CA ASP A 332 11.44 12.42 1.58
C ASP A 332 10.64 13.62 1.04
N GLY A 333 9.67 13.37 0.16
CA GLY A 333 8.74 14.39 -0.32
C GLY A 333 7.83 14.93 0.79
N TYR A 334 7.23 14.05 1.58
CA TYR A 334 6.27 14.38 2.62
C TYR A 334 6.90 15.19 3.77
N ARG A 335 8.16 14.88 4.13
CA ARG A 335 8.88 15.62 5.18
C ARG A 335 9.53 16.92 4.70
N SER A 336 9.42 17.26 3.42
CA SER A 336 10.03 18.47 2.84
C SER A 336 9.06 19.64 2.91
N ALA A 337 9.37 20.65 3.71
CA ALA A 337 8.56 21.88 3.81
C ALA A 337 8.50 22.68 2.50
N THR A 338 9.44 22.46 1.59
CA THR A 338 9.47 23.07 0.26
C THR A 338 9.87 22.03 -0.77
N LEU A 339 9.03 21.87 -1.78
CA LEU A 339 9.25 20.99 -2.93
C LEU A 339 9.52 21.84 -4.19
N PRO A 340 10.14 21.27 -5.24
CA PRO A 340 10.39 21.97 -6.50
C PRO A 340 9.11 22.27 -7.33
N ALA A 341 7.92 22.09 -6.74
CA ALA A 341 6.64 22.38 -7.38
C ALA A 341 6.44 23.88 -7.67
N ASN A 342 7.24 24.77 -7.06
CA ASN A 342 7.30 26.18 -7.43
C ASN A 342 7.74 26.38 -8.89
N LEU A 343 8.73 25.61 -9.38
CA LEU A 343 9.14 25.65 -10.78
C LEU A 343 8.06 25.09 -11.71
N LEU A 344 7.35 24.03 -11.28
CA LEU A 344 6.21 23.49 -12.01
C LEU A 344 5.09 24.54 -12.17
N GLN A 345 4.77 25.29 -11.12
CA GLN A 345 3.81 26.40 -11.19
C GLN A 345 4.30 27.52 -12.11
N ALA A 346 5.57 27.90 -12.01
CA ALA A 346 6.16 28.91 -12.90
C ALA A 346 6.09 28.49 -14.38
N GLN A 347 6.36 27.22 -14.70
CA GLN A 347 6.24 26.68 -16.06
C GLN A 347 4.79 26.77 -16.56
N ARG A 348 3.82 26.32 -15.75
CA ARG A 348 2.38 26.38 -16.08
C ARG A 348 1.91 27.80 -16.34
N ASP A 349 2.34 28.75 -15.50
CA ASP A 349 2.01 30.16 -15.71
C ASP A 349 2.69 30.72 -16.97
N TYR A 350 3.95 30.32 -17.24
CA TYR A 350 4.71 30.74 -18.41
C TYR A 350 4.02 30.41 -19.73
N PHE A 351 3.68 29.13 -19.97
CA PHE A 351 3.16 28.71 -21.27
C PHE A 351 1.63 28.80 -21.38
N GLY A 352 0.93 28.85 -20.25
CA GLY A 352 -0.53 28.68 -20.20
C GLY A 352 -1.28 29.73 -19.37
N ALA A 353 -0.60 30.72 -18.79
CA ALA A 353 -1.21 31.74 -17.92
C ALA A 353 -2.12 31.11 -16.84
N HIS A 354 -1.64 30.01 -16.24
CA HIS A 354 -2.36 29.23 -15.23
C HIS A 354 -2.35 29.84 -13.83
N THR A 355 -1.68 30.99 -13.65
CA THR A 355 -1.53 31.67 -12.37
C THR A 355 -0.79 30.84 -11.31
N TYR A 356 -0.37 31.48 -10.23
CA TYR A 356 0.29 30.83 -9.09
C TYR A 356 0.10 31.63 -7.80
N GLU A 357 0.24 30.98 -6.64
CA GLU A 357 0.27 31.62 -5.33
C GLU A 357 1.70 31.97 -4.88
N ARG A 358 1.82 32.93 -3.96
CA ARG A 358 3.12 33.37 -3.43
C ARG A 358 3.25 33.13 -1.92
N VAL A 359 4.46 32.75 -1.49
CA VAL A 359 4.78 32.48 -0.08
C VAL A 359 4.77 33.72 0.82
N ASP A 360 4.90 34.91 0.24
CA ASP A 360 4.90 36.20 0.95
C ASP A 360 3.56 36.95 0.86
N LYS A 361 2.50 36.25 0.43
CA LYS A 361 1.15 36.78 0.22
C LYS A 361 0.11 35.92 0.93
N LYS A 362 -1.14 36.38 0.95
CA LYS A 362 -2.22 35.62 1.56
C LYS A 362 -2.50 34.37 0.73
N VAL A 363 -2.73 33.24 1.40
CA VAL A 363 -3.19 32.00 0.75
C VAL A 363 -4.52 32.28 0.03
N GLY A 364 -4.64 31.78 -1.19
CA GLY A 364 -5.74 32.01 -2.11
C GLY A 364 -5.58 33.23 -3.03
N GLU A 365 -4.50 34.02 -2.88
CA GLU A 365 -4.18 35.13 -3.80
C GLU A 365 -3.34 34.62 -4.98
N TYR A 366 -3.90 34.74 -6.19
CA TYR A 366 -3.27 34.26 -7.43
C TYR A 366 -2.65 35.38 -8.24
N PHE A 367 -1.47 35.10 -8.78
CA PHE A 367 -0.66 36.00 -9.57
C PHE A 367 -0.41 35.40 -10.95
N HIS A 368 -0.40 36.25 -11.97
CA HIS A 368 0.13 35.94 -13.28
C HIS A 368 1.38 36.79 -13.53
N THR A 369 2.37 36.24 -14.21
CA THR A 369 3.56 36.98 -14.63
C THR A 369 3.66 37.01 -16.14
N ASN A 370 3.88 38.18 -16.72
CA ASN A 370 4.24 38.28 -18.13
C ASN A 370 5.71 37.86 -18.31
N TRP A 371 5.93 36.56 -18.47
CA TRP A 371 7.27 35.99 -18.53
C TRP A 371 8.04 36.33 -19.81
N THR A 372 7.34 36.60 -20.92
CA THR A 372 7.97 36.87 -22.23
C THR A 372 8.20 38.36 -22.48
N GLY A 373 7.61 39.24 -21.67
CA GLY A 373 7.56 40.69 -21.92
C GLY A 373 6.67 41.09 -23.10
N THR A 374 6.02 40.13 -23.75
CA THR A 374 5.14 40.32 -24.92
C THR A 374 3.76 39.68 -24.73
N GLY A 375 3.57 38.88 -23.68
CA GLY A 375 2.25 38.38 -23.26
C GLY A 375 1.40 39.50 -22.67
N GLY A 376 0.08 39.38 -22.77
CA GLY A 376 -0.85 40.27 -22.07
C GLY A 376 -1.19 39.77 -20.67
N ASP A 377 -2.01 40.52 -19.91
CA ASP A 377 -2.45 40.16 -18.56
C ASP A 377 -3.61 39.14 -18.54
N ILE A 378 -3.82 38.41 -19.64
CA ILE A 378 -4.94 37.48 -19.79
C ILE A 378 -4.57 36.14 -19.15
N THR A 379 -5.39 35.68 -18.20
CA THR A 379 -5.21 34.39 -17.52
C THR A 379 -6.16 33.33 -18.06
N SER A 380 -5.75 32.06 -17.98
CA SER A 380 -6.58 30.91 -18.40
C SER A 380 -7.83 30.70 -17.54
N ASN A 381 -7.89 31.33 -16.35
CA ASN A 381 -9.06 31.30 -15.48
C ASN A 381 -10.28 32.02 -16.08
N ALA A 382 -10.09 32.84 -17.13
CA ALA A 382 -11.18 33.51 -17.85
C ALA A 382 -12.13 32.56 -18.59
N TYR A 383 -11.77 31.27 -18.73
CA TYR A 383 -12.60 30.24 -19.38
C TYR A 383 -13.40 29.38 -18.39
N ALA A 384 -13.32 29.66 -17.09
CA ALA A 384 -14.09 28.97 -16.04
C ALA A 384 -15.33 29.78 -15.57
N ALA A 385 -15.98 30.48 -16.51
CA ALA A 385 -17.19 31.27 -16.30
C ALA A 385 -18.45 30.52 -16.74
#